data_AF-A0AB37KMJ5-F1
#
_entry.id   AF-A0AB37KMJ5-F1
#
_cell.length_a   1.000
_cell.length_b   1.000
_cell.length_c   1.000
_cell.angle_alpha   90.00
_cell.angle_beta   90.00
_cell.angle_gamma   90.00
#
_symmetry.space_group_name_H-M   'P 1'
#
loop_
_entity.id
_entity.type
_entity.pdbx_description
1 polymer ?
#
loop_
_entity_poly.entity_id
_entity_poly.type
_entity_poly.pdbx_seq_one_letter_code
_entity_poly.pdbx_strand_id
1 'polypeptide(L)' 'MREELLEYIFKHTGEDCLSDLRIPAIFRMHIVFVMKINDDMFPVSEWNQLIAYICKDGIEVCSVDEAKEKLYRWSLGRK' A
#
# COMPACT_ATOMS: atom_id res chain seq x y z
N MET A 1 -15.04 0.14 8.38
CA MET A 1 -14.39 -0.84 7.50
C MET A 1 -13.12 -1.28 8.19
N ARG A 2 -12.76 -2.57 8.12
CA ARG A 2 -11.52 -3.07 8.69
C ARG A 2 -10.49 -3.03 7.58
N GLU A 3 -9.43 -2.23 7.74
CA GLU A 3 -8.37 -2.06 6.74
C GLU A 3 -7.37 -3.24 6.89
N GLU A 4 -7.80 -4.45 6.51
CA GLU A 4 -7.07 -5.69 6.79
C GLU A 4 -5.71 -5.71 6.11
N LEU A 5 -5.62 -5.21 4.88
CA LEU A 5 -4.34 -5.10 4.16
C LEU A 5 -3.40 -4.08 4.84
N LEU A 6 -3.92 -2.93 5.26
CA LEU A 6 -3.09 -1.90 5.91
C LEU A 6 -2.56 -2.40 7.26
N GLU A 7 -3.42 -3.02 8.07
CA GLU A 7 -2.99 -3.67 9.31
C GLU A 7 -1.99 -4.80 9.06
N TYR A 8 -2.20 -5.60 8.02
CA TYR A 8 -1.28 -6.67 7.65
C TYR A 8 0.09 -6.11 7.32
N ILE A 9 0.16 -5.05 6.51
CA ILE A 9 1.42 -4.40 6.17
C ILE A 9 2.10 -3.87 7.44
N PHE A 10 1.38 -3.12 8.26
CA PHE A 10 1.92 -2.51 9.48
C PHE A 10 2.49 -3.55 10.45
N LYS A 11 1.81 -4.69 10.65
CA LYS A 11 2.30 -5.79 11.50
C LYS A 11 3.61 -6.40 11.02
N HIS A 12 3.96 -6.24 9.74
CA HIS A 12 5.16 -6.82 9.13
C HIS A 12 6.24 -5.77 8.80
N THR A 13 6.00 -4.48 8.99
CA THR A 13 6.98 -3.42 8.70
C THR A 13 7.87 -3.10 9.91
N GLY A 14 7.43 -3.41 11.13
CA GLY A 14 8.16 -3.07 12.36
C GLY A 14 8.24 -1.56 12.62
N GLU A 15 7.35 -0.79 12.00
CA GLU A 15 7.25 0.66 12.20
C GLU A 15 6.53 0.98 13.51
N ASP A 16 6.94 2.06 14.19
CA ASP A 16 6.33 2.48 15.46
C ASP A 16 4.95 3.11 15.24
N CYS A 17 4.76 3.83 14.12
CA CYS A 17 3.51 4.52 13.81
C CYS A 17 2.96 4.14 12.43
N LEU A 18 1.67 3.80 12.38
CA LEU A 18 0.99 3.50 11.12
C LEU A 18 1.07 4.65 10.10
N SER A 19 1.04 5.88 10.61
CA SER A 19 1.12 7.10 9.80
C SER A 19 2.41 7.24 9.00
N ASP A 20 3.48 6.56 9.42
CA ASP A 20 4.81 6.63 8.81
C ASP A 20 4.82 5.96 7.43
N LEU A 21 3.91 5.00 7.21
CA LEU A 21 3.67 4.41 5.89
C LEU A 21 3.18 5.43 4.84
N ARG A 22 2.74 6.62 5.26
CA ARG A 22 2.39 7.73 4.34
C ARG A 22 3.59 8.58 3.92
N ILE A 23 4.78 8.31 4.47
CA ILE A 23 6.03 8.96 4.08
C ILE A 23 6.66 8.12 2.96
N PRO A 24 6.80 8.64 1.72
CA PRO A 24 7.26 7.84 0.58
C PRO A 24 8.58 7.11 0.83
N ALA A 25 9.54 7.77 1.49
CA ALA A 25 10.83 7.18 1.81
C ALA A 25 10.71 5.98 2.76
N ILE A 26 9.80 6.05 3.75
CA ILE A 26 9.56 4.96 4.71
C ILE A 26 8.83 3.81 4.02
N PHE A 27 7.74 4.12 3.32
CA PHE A 27 7.00 3.10 2.58
C PHE A 27 7.89 2.36 1.55
N ARG A 28 8.82 3.09 0.91
CA ARG A 28 9.78 2.51 -0.03
C ARG A 28 10.69 1.46 0.62
N MET A 29 11.03 1.58 1.91
CA MET A 29 11.80 0.54 2.62
C MET A 29 11.05 -0.80 2.65
N HIS A 30 9.71 -0.74 2.63
CA HIS A 30 8.82 -1.91 2.71
C HIS A 30 8.25 -2.34 1.36
N ILE A 31 8.58 -1.64 0.27
CA ILE A 31 7.95 -1.86 -1.03
C ILE A 31 8.19 -3.28 -1.55
N VAL A 32 9.36 -3.87 -1.30
CA VAL A 32 9.69 -5.24 -1.70
C VAL A 32 8.77 -6.25 -1.01
N PHE A 33 8.42 -6.01 0.25
CA PHE A 33 7.46 -6.84 0.97
C PHE A 33 6.05 -6.67 0.38
N VAL A 34 5.59 -5.43 0.15
CA VAL A 34 4.27 -5.15 -0.44
C VAL A 34 4.11 -5.81 -1.81
N MET A 35 5.14 -5.77 -2.66
CA MET A 35 5.12 -6.41 -3.98
C MET A 35 5.00 -7.95 -3.91
N LYS A 36 5.46 -8.57 -2.81
CA LYS A 36 5.44 -10.02 -2.60
C LYS A 36 4.14 -10.55 -1.99
N ILE A 37 3.23 -9.68 -1.55
CA ILE A 37 1.90 -10.09 -1.07
C ILE A 37 1.19 -10.81 -2.22
N ASN A 38 0.63 -12.00 -1.96
CA ASN A 38 -0.10 -12.75 -2.98
C ASN A 38 -1.35 -11.95 -3.44
N ASP A 39 -1.56 -11.86 -4.75
CA ASP A 39 -2.63 -11.06 -5.34
C ASP A 39 -4.03 -11.56 -4.94
N ASP A 40 -4.17 -12.85 -4.67
CA ASP A 40 -5.44 -13.46 -4.24
C ASP A 40 -5.70 -13.33 -2.73
N MET A 41 -4.74 -12.82 -1.95
CA MET A 41 -4.85 -12.75 -0.48
C MET A 41 -5.80 -11.66 -0.02
N PHE A 42 -5.88 -10.55 -0.76
CA PHE A 42 -6.72 -9.41 -0.45
C PHE A 42 -7.44 -8.93 -1.71
N PRO A 43 -8.74 -8.61 -1.64
CA PRO A 43 -9.47 -8.11 -2.79
C PRO A 43 -8.96 -6.73 -3.21
N VAL A 44 -9.15 -6.37 -4.49
CA VAL A 44 -8.83 -5.03 -5.04
C VAL A 44 -9.37 -3.88 -4.19
N SER A 45 -10.52 -4.04 -3.55
CA SER A 45 -11.10 -3.03 -2.67
C SER A 45 -10.22 -2.68 -1.46
N GLU A 46 -9.47 -3.64 -0.92
CA GLU A 46 -8.51 -3.40 0.17
C GLU A 46 -7.27 -2.66 -0.35
N TRP A 47 -6.82 -2.99 -1.56
CA TRP A 47 -5.73 -2.28 -2.22
C TRP A 47 -6.10 -0.83 -2.55
N ASN A 48 -7.34 -0.57 -2.99
CA ASN A 48 -7.86 0.78 -3.18
C ASN A 48 -7.93 1.58 -1.87
N GLN A 49 -8.33 0.94 -0.76
CA GLN A 49 -8.29 1.57 0.57
C GLN A 49 -6.84 1.92 0.98
N LEU A 50 -5.89 1.01 0.76
CA LEU A 50 -4.47 1.26 1.01
C LEU A 50 -3.95 2.45 0.20
N ILE A 51 -4.28 2.53 -1.10
CA ILE A 51 -3.92 3.65 -1.97
C ILE A 51 -4.52 4.95 -1.45
N ALA A 52 -5.81 4.94 -1.09
CA ALA A 52 -6.48 6.12 -0.55
C ALA A 52 -5.81 6.61 0.74
N TYR A 53 -5.40 5.69 1.62
CA TYR A 53 -4.70 6.02 2.86
C TYR A 53 -3.29 6.57 2.62
N ILE A 54 -2.48 5.88 1.79
CA ILE A 54 -1.06 6.16 1.59
C ILE A 54 -0.86 7.35 0.65
N CYS A 55 -1.48 7.29 -0.52
CA CYS A 55 -1.30 8.28 -1.58
C CYS A 55 -2.17 9.52 -1.39
N LYS A 56 -3.17 9.47 -0.49
CA LYS A 56 -4.25 10.48 -0.40
C LYS A 56 -4.94 10.69 -1.75
N ASP A 57 -5.04 9.61 -2.53
CA ASP A 57 -5.56 9.60 -3.88
C ASP A 57 -6.88 8.81 -3.91
N GLY A 58 -7.94 9.44 -4.41
CA GLY A 58 -9.26 8.82 -4.53
C GLY A 58 -9.46 8.01 -5.82
N ILE A 59 -8.43 7.90 -6.66
CA ILE A 59 -8.49 7.10 -7.89
C ILE A 59 -8.41 5.62 -7.54
N GLU A 60 -9.52 4.93 -7.78
CA GLU A 60 -9.64 3.48 -7.72
C GLU A 60 -9.00 2.81 -8.94
N VAL A 61 -8.36 1.67 -8.71
CA VAL A 61 -7.82 0.79 -9.74
C VAL A 61 -8.68 -0.46 -9.90
N CYS A 62 -8.50 -1.16 -11.03
CA CYS A 62 -9.30 -2.33 -11.41
C CYS A 62 -8.63 -3.66 -11.07
N SER A 63 -7.33 -3.67 -10.73
CA SER A 63 -6.56 -4.88 -10.44
C SER A 63 -5.50 -4.67 -9.34
N VAL A 64 -5.04 -5.77 -8.74
CA VAL A 64 -3.96 -5.74 -7.73
C VAL A 64 -2.64 -5.33 -8.36
N ASP A 65 -2.37 -5.74 -9.60
CA ASP A 65 -1.18 -5.34 -10.35
C ASP A 65 -1.12 -3.82 -10.55
N GLU A 66 -2.23 -3.20 -10.96
CA GLU A 66 -2.34 -1.74 -11.07
C GLU A 66 -2.13 -1.05 -9.72
N ALA A 67 -2.68 -1.63 -8.63
CA ALA A 67 -2.52 -1.09 -7.30
C ALA A 67 -1.05 -1.09 -6.87
N LYS A 68 -0.37 -2.23 -7.06
CA LYS A 68 1.05 -2.41 -6.75
C LYS A 68 1.93 -1.48 -7.58
N GLU A 69 1.67 -1.37 -8.88
CA GLU A 69 2.41 -0.44 -9.74
C GLU A 69 2.26 1.00 -9.26
N LYS A 70 1.04 1.42 -8.91
CA LYS A 70 0.76 2.77 -8.42
C LYS A 70 1.48 3.06 -7.11
N LEU A 71 1.40 2.15 -6.14
CA LEU A 71 2.12 2.25 -4.86
C LEU A 71 3.64 2.32 -5.07
N TYR A 72 4.17 1.51 -6.00
CA TYR A 72 5.59 1.55 -6.37
C TYR A 72 5.98 2.92 -6.95
N ARG A 73 5.25 3.44 -7.94
CA ARG A 73 5.51 4.75 -8.55
C ARG A 73 5.45 5.88 -7.52
N TRP A 74 4.42 5.87 -6.66
CA TRP A 74 4.27 6.82 -5.57
C TRP A 74 5.46 6.78 -4.60
N SER A 75 5.95 5.59 -4.24
CA SER A 75 7.13 5.41 -3.37
C SER A 75 8.42 6.00 -3.95
N LEU A 76 8.50 6.13 -5.29
CA LEU A 76 9.61 6.75 -6.00
C LEU A 76 9.46 8.28 -6.12
N GLY A 77 8.36 8.87 -5.64
CA GLY A 77 8.03 10.28 -5.83
C GLY A 77 7.63 10.62 -7.27
N ARG A 78 7.27 9.62 -8.07
CA ARG A 78 6.79 9.81 -9.45
C ARG A 78 5.26 9.87 -9.41
N LYS A 79 4.69 11.00 -9.83
CA LYS A 79 3.24 11.16 -10.02
C LYS A 79 2.78 10.43 -11.28
#